data_AF-A0A9P4QDV7-F1
#
_entry.id   AF-A0A9P4QDV7-F1
#
_cell.length_a   1.000
_cell.length_b   1.000
_cell.length_c   1.000
_cell.angle_alpha   90.00
_cell.angle_beta   90.00
_cell.angle_gamma   90.00
#
_symmetry.space_group_name_H-M   'P 1'
#
loop_
_entity.id
_entity.type
_entity.pdbx_description
1 polymer ?
#
loop_
_entity_poly.entity_id
_entity_poly.type
_entity_poly.pdbx_seq_one_letter_code
_entity_poly.pdbx_strand_id
1 'polypeptide(L)'
;MAATTVEITHVNEVVAADPEINVDHNVDEHVAFGGDDQWTYNPKTRRFDLSRGSKRKLTVEADDGIRNHRGCDIAPEKSLLVIVDMQNYFIHPAFCDHSGGIEAVQPLLKVIEKCRNEGIDICWLNWGIDETELKNMPPAVTRAFNRAMLHENGHGWRVNLGSWLPEEQGNGVKERCLFTGTWNADIYDPLKDVMREGDLRFDKARMSGLWSPELPMHKWLRQSEKKTLLFAGVNTDQCLLGTATDAYSWGWDVILLGDCAATMTGLGAQAVCDYNIATNMGFVTDSETFSLQQAGAELYHARLDWQEQRPVFLDDEDKRKEQQKKIIHELKVAEITPTVFEQFVPQLAIEASWKHDSAKLGNTIDTSDVKKAPDISHPQLIVALTDPDAPSRDDPKWSEMCHWLITYGPSSTPAFPSSSSGSSSLMPSKSYDDIYEYYPPGPPPKTGKHRYVLVALAPRNGTREPLDLEKPRDRRHWGFDYEGDRVGVSEWAKRNGLVVVGANFFYAINGKQ
;
A
#
# COMPACT_ATOMS: atom_id res chain seq x y z
N MET A 1 -35.08 -4.49 34.68
CA MET A 1 -34.46 -5.20 35.81
C MET A 1 -33.36 -6.06 35.24
N ALA A 2 -32.13 -5.94 35.73
CA ALA A 2 -31.02 -6.76 35.26
C ALA A 2 -31.32 -8.23 35.61
N ALA A 3 -31.14 -9.13 34.64
CA ALA A 3 -31.26 -10.57 34.85
C ALA A 3 -30.35 -11.00 36.00
N THR A 4 -30.88 -11.76 36.95
CA THR A 4 -30.11 -12.20 38.11
C THR A 4 -29.15 -13.32 37.72
N THR A 5 -28.03 -13.44 38.42
CA THR A 5 -26.90 -14.36 38.14
C THR A 5 -27.29 -15.82 37.86
N VAL A 6 -28.47 -16.25 38.31
CA VAL A 6 -29.04 -17.60 38.08
C VAL A 6 -29.48 -17.81 36.62
N GLU A 7 -29.95 -16.79 35.92
CA GLU A 7 -30.32 -16.89 34.49
C GLU A 7 -29.09 -17.03 33.59
N ILE A 8 -27.92 -16.54 34.03
CA ILE A 8 -26.65 -16.66 33.29
C ILE A 8 -26.11 -18.10 33.37
N THR A 9 -26.40 -18.83 34.44
CA THR A 9 -25.88 -20.20 34.62
C THR A 9 -26.59 -21.22 33.71
N HIS A 10 -27.90 -21.05 33.45
CA HIS A 10 -28.67 -21.98 32.62
C HIS A 10 -28.35 -21.89 31.11
N VAL A 11 -27.86 -20.73 30.63
CA VAL A 11 -27.43 -20.56 29.23
C VAL A 11 -26.09 -21.24 28.96
N ASN A 12 -25.23 -21.36 29.97
CA ASN A 12 -23.90 -21.97 29.83
C ASN A 12 -23.92 -23.51 29.93
N GLU A 13 -24.94 -24.10 30.54
CA GLU A 13 -25.05 -25.57 30.70
C GLU A 13 -25.55 -26.30 29.43
N VAL A 14 -26.06 -25.59 28.41
CA VAL A 14 -26.45 -26.18 27.13
C VAL A 14 -25.27 -26.28 26.14
N VAL A 15 -24.13 -25.65 26.43
CA VAL A 15 -22.99 -25.54 25.49
C VAL A 15 -21.78 -26.40 25.89
N ALA A 16 -21.69 -26.87 27.14
CA ALA A 16 -20.51 -27.58 27.62
C ALA A 16 -20.64 -29.12 27.50
N ALA A 17 -20.31 -29.63 26.31
CA ALA A 17 -19.76 -30.97 26.16
C ALA A 17 -18.45 -30.84 25.36
N ASP A 18 -17.40 -30.36 26.03
CA ASP A 18 -16.06 -30.28 25.45
C ASP A 18 -15.44 -31.70 25.41
N PRO A 19 -14.94 -32.19 24.27
CA PRO A 19 -14.05 -33.32 24.27
C PRO A 19 -12.70 -32.89 24.88
N GLU A 20 -12.16 -33.69 25.81
CA GLU A 20 -10.77 -33.55 26.24
C GLU A 20 -9.86 -33.82 25.03
N ILE A 21 -9.28 -32.76 24.48
CA ILE A 21 -8.26 -32.85 23.43
C ILE A 21 -6.91 -32.51 24.07
N ASN A 22 -6.08 -33.54 24.17
CA ASN A 22 -4.71 -33.40 24.68
C ASN A 22 -3.80 -33.15 23.46
N VAL A 23 -3.36 -31.90 23.28
CA VAL A 23 -2.46 -31.51 22.18
C VAL A 23 -1.04 -31.36 22.75
N ASP A 24 -0.11 -32.16 22.24
CA ASP A 24 1.29 -32.13 22.64
C ASP A 24 2.00 -30.95 21.95
N HIS A 25 2.57 -30.03 22.73
CA HIS A 25 3.19 -28.81 22.22
C HIS A 25 4.70 -28.97 22.08
N ASN A 26 5.21 -28.83 20.86
CA ASN A 26 6.63 -28.59 20.63
C ASN A 26 6.90 -27.07 20.63
N VAL A 27 7.07 -26.50 21.82
CA VAL A 27 7.11 -25.05 22.11
C VAL A 27 8.39 -24.37 21.62
N ASP A 28 9.39 -25.14 21.16
CA ASP A 28 10.75 -24.65 21.03
C ASP A 28 11.08 -23.98 19.67
N GLU A 29 10.18 -24.01 18.67
CA GLU A 29 10.42 -23.36 17.36
C GLU A 29 9.27 -22.49 16.82
N HIS A 30 8.02 -22.70 17.28
CA HIS A 30 6.84 -22.01 16.77
C HIS A 30 5.84 -21.65 17.88
N VAL A 31 5.14 -20.52 17.74
CA VAL A 31 4.05 -20.10 18.64
C VAL A 31 2.72 -20.42 17.98
N ALA A 32 1.89 -21.26 18.61
CA ALA A 32 0.57 -21.63 18.09
C ALA A 32 -0.51 -20.62 18.51
N PHE A 33 -1.45 -20.34 17.60
CA PHE A 33 -2.63 -19.52 17.82
C PHE A 33 -3.87 -20.30 17.42
N GLY A 34 -4.93 -20.27 18.24
CA GLY A 34 -6.18 -21.00 17.98
C GLY A 34 -6.28 -22.35 18.71
N GLY A 35 -7.40 -23.06 18.50
CA GLY A 35 -7.69 -24.39 19.03
C GLY A 35 -7.07 -25.50 18.19
N ASP A 36 -7.87 -26.43 17.65
CA ASP A 36 -7.38 -27.47 16.73
C ASP A 36 -7.04 -26.93 15.33
N ASP A 37 -7.65 -25.81 14.93
CA ASP A 37 -7.44 -25.14 13.63
C ASP A 37 -6.37 -24.05 13.73
N GLN A 38 -5.13 -24.45 14.00
CA GLN A 38 -4.06 -23.54 14.42
C GLN A 38 -3.45 -22.72 13.28
N TRP A 39 -3.05 -21.50 13.62
CA TRP A 39 -1.95 -20.81 12.94
C TRP A 39 -0.67 -21.04 13.73
N THR A 40 0.47 -21.13 13.05
CA THR A 40 1.78 -21.16 13.72
C THR A 40 2.61 -19.96 13.32
N TYR A 41 3.15 -19.24 14.29
CA TYR A 41 4.06 -18.13 14.06
C TYR A 41 5.51 -18.61 14.20
N ASN A 42 6.36 -18.28 13.23
CA ASN A 42 7.79 -18.51 13.26
C ASN A 42 8.51 -17.21 13.69
N PRO A 43 9.08 -17.15 14.91
CA PRO A 43 9.76 -15.94 15.38
C PRO A 43 11.01 -15.56 14.57
N LYS A 44 11.68 -16.53 13.94
CA LYS A 44 12.91 -16.27 13.16
C LYS A 44 12.60 -15.58 11.83
N THR A 45 11.55 -16.01 11.15
CA THR A 45 11.10 -15.41 9.89
C THR A 45 10.03 -14.34 10.08
N ARG A 46 9.57 -14.14 11.32
CA ARG A 46 8.45 -13.27 11.69
C ARG A 46 7.18 -13.51 10.87
N ARG A 47 6.91 -14.77 10.49
CA ARG A 47 5.82 -15.12 9.57
C ARG A 47 4.83 -16.07 10.23
N PHE A 48 3.55 -15.86 9.94
CA PHE A 48 2.49 -16.79 10.29
C PHE A 48 2.35 -17.89 9.22
N ASP A 49 1.98 -19.08 9.62
CA ASP A 49 1.61 -20.17 8.72
C ASP A 49 0.14 -20.51 8.98
N LEU A 50 -0.68 -20.22 7.98
CA LEU A 50 -2.13 -20.47 7.91
C LEU A 50 -2.42 -21.70 7.05
N SER A 51 -1.40 -22.33 6.45
CA SER A 51 -1.56 -23.44 5.51
C SER A 51 -2.06 -24.73 6.15
N ARG A 52 -2.06 -24.80 7.50
CA ARG A 52 -2.40 -25.99 8.29
C ARG A 52 -1.61 -27.21 7.82
N GLY A 53 -0.29 -27.01 7.66
CA GLY A 53 0.64 -28.04 7.25
C GLY A 53 0.56 -28.46 5.78
N SER A 54 -0.10 -27.67 4.91
CA SER A 54 -0.12 -28.00 3.48
C SER A 54 1.29 -28.05 2.89
N LYS A 55 1.49 -28.99 1.97
CA LYS A 55 2.74 -29.14 1.22
C LYS A 55 2.96 -27.98 0.26
N ARG A 56 1.88 -27.46 -0.33
CA ARG A 56 1.93 -26.31 -1.22
C ARG A 56 1.57 -25.07 -0.42
N LYS A 57 2.48 -24.11 -0.39
CA LYS A 57 2.28 -22.84 0.28
C LYS A 57 2.50 -21.69 -0.69
N LEU A 58 1.68 -20.66 -0.56
CA LEU A 58 1.89 -19.37 -1.19
C LEU A 58 2.17 -18.36 -0.07
N THR A 59 3.29 -17.66 -0.19
CA THR A 59 3.64 -16.60 0.74
C THR A 59 2.89 -15.34 0.37
N VAL A 60 2.19 -14.77 1.35
CA VAL A 60 1.51 -13.48 1.27
C VAL A 60 2.24 -12.50 2.17
N GLU A 61 2.85 -11.50 1.54
CA GLU A 61 3.55 -10.44 2.26
C GLU A 61 2.58 -9.36 2.72
N ALA A 62 2.68 -8.99 3.99
CA ALA A 62 1.74 -8.08 4.65
C ALA A 62 2.44 -7.27 5.75
N ASP A 63 3.73 -7.03 5.56
CA ASP A 63 4.53 -6.18 6.43
C ASP A 63 4.25 -4.72 6.11
N ASP A 64 3.74 -4.00 7.10
CA ASP A 64 3.42 -2.58 7.01
C ASP A 64 4.44 -1.70 7.75
N GLY A 65 5.53 -2.29 8.25
CA GLY A 65 6.56 -1.62 9.04
C GLY A 65 6.09 -1.13 10.42
N ILE A 66 4.86 -1.45 10.83
CA ILE A 66 4.29 -1.07 12.13
C ILE A 66 4.09 -2.33 12.97
N ARG A 67 3.58 -3.40 12.36
CA ARG A 67 3.31 -4.69 13.01
C ARG A 67 4.55 -5.56 12.95
N ASN A 68 4.83 -6.26 14.05
CA ASN A 68 6.02 -7.09 14.20
C ASN A 68 5.92 -8.45 13.45
N HIS A 69 5.40 -8.47 12.22
CA HIS A 69 5.30 -9.66 11.38
C HIS A 69 5.50 -9.32 9.91
N ARG A 70 5.90 -10.31 9.10
CA ARG A 70 6.12 -10.17 7.66
C ARG A 70 4.92 -10.52 6.79
N GLY A 71 3.92 -11.15 7.40
CA GLY A 71 2.73 -11.65 6.72
C GLY A 71 2.52 -13.12 7.03
N CYS A 72 1.99 -13.87 6.06
CA CYS A 72 1.58 -15.25 6.25
C CYS A 72 1.90 -16.17 5.06
N ASP A 73 1.97 -17.47 5.32
CA ASP A 73 1.91 -18.52 4.30
C ASP A 73 0.52 -19.14 4.29
N ILE A 74 -0.10 -19.24 3.10
CA ILE A 74 -1.43 -19.81 2.90
C ILE A 74 -1.35 -21.06 2.03
N ALA A 75 -2.35 -21.94 2.10
CA ALA A 75 -2.50 -23.08 1.20
C ALA A 75 -3.40 -22.68 0.01
N PRO A 76 -2.88 -22.50 -1.22
CA PRO A 76 -3.67 -21.98 -2.34
C PRO A 76 -4.95 -22.78 -2.62
N GLU A 77 -4.87 -24.10 -2.54
CA GLU A 77 -6.01 -25.00 -2.75
C GLU A 77 -7.09 -24.86 -1.66
N LYS A 78 -6.75 -24.32 -0.49
CA LYS A 78 -7.67 -23.99 0.60
C LYS A 78 -8.01 -22.50 0.65
N SER A 79 -7.61 -21.72 -0.36
CA SER A 79 -7.89 -20.29 -0.44
C SER A 79 -8.99 -19.98 -1.46
N LEU A 80 -9.69 -18.87 -1.24
CA LEU A 80 -10.72 -18.33 -2.11
C LEU A 80 -10.58 -16.81 -2.21
N LEU A 81 -10.52 -16.25 -3.43
CA LEU A 81 -10.66 -14.81 -3.66
C LEU A 81 -12.15 -14.45 -3.69
N VAL A 82 -12.60 -13.64 -2.75
CA VAL A 82 -13.97 -13.12 -2.64
C VAL A 82 -13.99 -11.67 -3.14
N ILE A 83 -14.61 -11.46 -4.30
CA ILE A 83 -14.78 -10.16 -4.95
C ILE A 83 -16.18 -9.67 -4.61
N VAL A 84 -16.26 -8.61 -3.80
CA VAL A 84 -17.50 -8.11 -3.22
C VAL A 84 -18.06 -6.96 -4.05
N ASP A 85 -19.30 -7.12 -4.53
CA ASP A 85 -20.15 -6.08 -5.13
C ASP A 85 -19.50 -5.24 -6.24
N MET A 86 -18.57 -5.82 -7.02
CA MET A 86 -18.01 -5.18 -8.21
C MET A 86 -19.03 -5.23 -9.37
N GLN A 87 -20.17 -4.58 -9.17
CA GLN A 87 -21.36 -4.61 -10.02
C GLN A 87 -21.58 -3.26 -10.71
N ASN A 88 -22.31 -3.28 -11.84
CA ASN A 88 -22.62 -2.06 -12.59
C ASN A 88 -23.31 -0.99 -11.72
N TYR A 89 -24.20 -1.35 -10.82
CA TYR A 89 -24.87 -0.38 -9.94
C TYR A 89 -23.88 0.42 -9.04
N PHE A 90 -22.80 -0.22 -8.58
CA PHE A 90 -21.86 0.40 -7.65
C PHE A 90 -20.67 1.06 -8.34
N ILE A 91 -20.26 0.57 -9.51
CA ILE A 91 -19.03 1.02 -10.19
C ILE A 91 -19.32 1.83 -11.46
N HIS A 92 -20.39 1.50 -12.20
CA HIS A 92 -20.62 2.12 -13.50
C HIS A 92 -20.99 3.61 -13.33
N PRO A 93 -20.33 4.54 -14.05
CA PRO A 93 -20.57 5.99 -13.93
C PRO A 93 -22.02 6.44 -14.14
N ALA A 94 -22.83 5.63 -14.81
CA ALA A 94 -24.27 5.87 -14.98
C ALA A 94 -25.05 5.85 -13.65
N PHE A 95 -24.62 5.07 -12.66
CA PHE A 95 -25.27 4.96 -11.35
C PHE A 95 -24.45 5.58 -10.23
N CYS A 96 -23.13 5.43 -10.28
CA CYS A 96 -22.26 5.94 -9.24
C CYS A 96 -20.91 6.40 -9.81
N ASP A 97 -20.48 7.59 -9.39
CA ASP A 97 -19.12 8.09 -9.67
C ASP A 97 -18.15 7.54 -8.61
N HIS A 98 -17.91 6.23 -8.65
CA HIS A 98 -17.06 5.52 -7.68
C HIS A 98 -15.63 5.43 -8.20
N SER A 99 -14.90 6.56 -8.17
CA SER A 99 -13.54 6.66 -8.73
C SER A 99 -12.58 5.62 -8.16
N GLY A 100 -12.60 5.41 -6.84
CA GLY A 100 -11.75 4.40 -6.18
C GLY A 100 -12.10 2.97 -6.60
N GLY A 101 -13.37 2.66 -6.78
CA GLY A 101 -13.82 1.35 -7.28
C GLY A 101 -13.39 1.10 -8.72
N ILE A 102 -13.38 2.15 -9.56
CA ILE A 102 -12.84 2.09 -10.93
C ILE A 102 -11.32 1.89 -10.90
N GLU A 103 -10.59 2.61 -10.05
CA GLU A 103 -9.14 2.49 -9.89
C GLU A 103 -8.73 1.09 -9.39
N ALA A 104 -9.53 0.48 -8.51
CA ALA A 104 -9.32 -0.87 -7.98
C ALA A 104 -9.43 -1.99 -9.04
N VAL A 105 -10.02 -1.72 -10.22
CA VAL A 105 -10.20 -2.73 -11.28
C VAL A 105 -8.85 -3.24 -11.79
N GLN A 106 -7.89 -2.36 -12.09
CA GLN A 106 -6.60 -2.78 -12.66
C GLN A 106 -5.75 -3.61 -11.69
N PRO A 107 -5.59 -3.23 -10.41
CA PRO A 107 -5.04 -4.09 -9.36
C PRO A 107 -5.75 -5.45 -9.27
N LEU A 108 -7.09 -5.45 -9.25
CA LEU A 108 -7.88 -6.67 -9.13
C LEU A 108 -7.66 -7.64 -10.30
N LEU A 109 -7.53 -7.15 -11.53
CA LEU A 109 -7.24 -7.99 -12.69
C LEU A 109 -5.91 -8.77 -12.52
N LYS A 110 -4.87 -8.12 -11.98
CA LYS A 110 -3.58 -8.78 -11.69
C LYS A 110 -3.72 -9.87 -10.62
N VAL A 111 -4.47 -9.57 -9.57
CA VAL A 111 -4.75 -10.54 -8.50
C VAL A 111 -5.54 -11.74 -9.05
N ILE A 112 -6.58 -11.53 -9.86
CA ILE A 112 -7.36 -12.61 -10.46
C ILE A 112 -6.46 -13.53 -11.29
N GLU A 113 -5.57 -12.96 -12.09
CA GLU A 113 -4.59 -13.73 -12.87
C GLU A 113 -3.65 -14.54 -11.96
N LYS A 114 -3.08 -13.89 -10.93
CA LYS A 114 -2.21 -14.56 -9.95
C LYS A 114 -2.94 -15.69 -9.23
N CYS A 115 -4.13 -15.45 -8.72
CA CYS A 115 -4.97 -16.45 -8.06
C CYS A 115 -5.18 -17.68 -8.96
N ARG A 116 -5.50 -17.46 -10.23
CA ARG A 116 -5.69 -18.55 -11.19
C ARG A 116 -4.42 -19.34 -11.47
N ASN A 117 -3.29 -18.66 -11.63
CA ASN A 117 -1.99 -19.31 -11.80
C ASN A 117 -1.62 -20.14 -10.56
N GLU A 118 -2.02 -19.70 -9.37
CA GLU A 118 -1.80 -20.42 -8.13
C GLU A 118 -2.89 -21.46 -7.80
N GLY A 119 -3.96 -21.55 -8.58
CA GLY A 119 -5.08 -22.46 -8.32
C GLY A 119 -5.94 -22.06 -7.11
N ILE A 120 -5.99 -20.76 -6.81
CA ILE A 120 -6.94 -20.16 -5.86
C ILE A 120 -8.26 -19.92 -6.61
N ASP A 121 -9.36 -20.43 -6.04
CA ASP A 121 -10.70 -20.26 -6.63
C ASP A 121 -11.17 -18.81 -6.55
N ILE A 122 -12.03 -18.40 -7.48
CA ILE A 122 -12.59 -17.04 -7.56
C ILE A 122 -14.08 -17.09 -7.22
N CYS A 123 -14.54 -16.18 -6.37
CA CYS A 123 -15.92 -16.02 -5.95
C CYS A 123 -16.41 -14.58 -6.14
N TRP A 124 -17.47 -14.42 -6.92
CA TRP A 124 -18.20 -13.17 -7.11
C TRP A 124 -19.37 -13.12 -6.12
N LEU A 125 -19.24 -12.30 -5.07
CA LEU A 125 -20.27 -12.12 -4.04
C LEU A 125 -20.96 -10.77 -4.25
N ASN A 126 -22.21 -10.79 -4.68
CA ASN A 126 -22.88 -9.62 -5.23
C ASN A 126 -24.25 -9.38 -4.61
N TRP A 127 -24.69 -8.12 -4.56
CA TRP A 127 -26.10 -7.84 -4.31
C TRP A 127 -26.98 -8.42 -5.43
N GLY A 128 -27.90 -9.28 -5.06
CA GLY A 128 -28.93 -9.79 -5.95
C GLY A 128 -30.14 -10.08 -5.10
N ILE A 129 -31.18 -9.27 -5.25
CA ILE A 129 -32.41 -9.43 -4.47
C ILE A 129 -33.57 -9.93 -5.33
N ASP A 130 -34.46 -10.68 -4.70
CA ASP A 130 -35.77 -11.02 -5.24
C ASP A 130 -36.93 -10.42 -4.42
N GLU A 131 -38.16 -10.78 -4.77
CA GLU A 131 -39.36 -10.31 -4.06
C GLU A 131 -39.42 -10.81 -2.61
N THR A 132 -38.93 -12.03 -2.35
CA THR A 132 -38.91 -12.61 -1.01
C THR A 132 -37.94 -11.85 -0.12
N GLU A 133 -36.75 -11.56 -0.64
CA GLU A 133 -35.72 -10.82 0.08
C GLU A 133 -36.11 -9.37 0.31
N LEU A 134 -36.71 -8.71 -0.69
CA LEU A 134 -37.23 -7.35 -0.55
C LEU A 134 -38.33 -7.28 0.51
N LYS A 135 -39.25 -8.26 0.53
CA LYS A 135 -40.32 -8.35 1.54
C LYS A 135 -39.77 -8.54 2.96
N ASN A 136 -38.67 -9.27 3.09
CA ASN A 136 -38.03 -9.57 4.38
C ASN A 136 -36.87 -8.60 4.71
N MET A 137 -36.72 -7.50 3.97
CA MET A 137 -35.60 -6.57 4.11
C MET A 137 -35.76 -5.73 5.39
N PRO A 138 -34.73 -5.64 6.27
CA PRO A 138 -34.79 -4.82 7.45
C PRO A 138 -34.92 -3.33 7.09
N PRO A 139 -35.71 -2.55 7.84
CA PRO A 139 -35.88 -1.12 7.58
C PRO A 139 -34.57 -0.32 7.57
N ALA A 140 -33.59 -0.72 8.38
CA ALA A 140 -32.28 -0.06 8.42
C ALA A 140 -31.51 -0.24 7.10
N VAL A 141 -31.65 -1.40 6.45
CA VAL A 141 -31.03 -1.67 5.15
C VAL A 141 -31.71 -0.83 4.08
N THR A 142 -33.04 -0.84 4.00
CA THR A 142 -33.74 -0.01 3.00
C THR A 142 -33.52 1.49 3.21
N ARG A 143 -33.38 1.95 4.46
CA ARG A 143 -33.01 3.33 4.79
C ARG A 143 -31.68 3.74 4.17
N ALA A 144 -30.66 2.86 4.19
CA ALA A 144 -29.35 3.16 3.63
C ALA A 144 -29.37 3.34 2.09
N PHE A 145 -30.39 2.79 1.43
CA PHE A 145 -30.60 2.87 -0.02
C PHE A 145 -31.67 3.90 -0.45
N ASN A 146 -32.19 4.75 0.46
CA ASN A 146 -33.34 5.61 0.14
C ASN A 146 -32.96 7.03 -0.31
N ARG A 147 -33.36 7.39 -1.54
CA ARG A 147 -33.18 8.70 -2.19
C ARG A 147 -33.84 9.87 -1.46
N ALA A 148 -35.02 9.67 -0.89
CA ALA A 148 -35.94 10.75 -0.50
C ALA A 148 -35.59 11.43 0.84
N MET A 149 -34.59 10.92 1.57
CA MET A 149 -34.19 11.43 2.88
C MET A 149 -32.82 12.14 2.86
N LEU A 150 -32.07 12.05 1.76
CA LEU A 150 -30.70 12.58 1.64
C LEU A 150 -30.71 13.80 0.72
N HIS A 151 -31.45 14.82 1.14
CA HIS A 151 -31.34 16.16 0.57
C HIS A 151 -30.20 16.86 1.31
N GLU A 152 -29.11 17.12 0.58
CA GLU A 152 -27.94 17.88 1.03
C GLU A 152 -26.98 17.12 1.97
N ASN A 153 -25.79 16.81 1.42
CA ASN A 153 -24.59 16.30 2.10
C ASN A 153 -24.74 14.97 2.89
N GLY A 154 -24.67 13.83 2.19
CA GLY A 154 -24.54 12.51 2.82
C GLY A 154 -24.51 11.32 1.84
N HIS A 155 -23.59 10.39 2.08
CA HIS A 155 -23.10 9.30 1.20
C HIS A 155 -24.00 8.04 1.14
N GLY A 156 -25.33 8.18 1.07
CA GLY A 156 -26.23 7.03 0.90
C GLY A 156 -26.64 6.77 -0.56
N TRP A 157 -27.01 5.52 -0.89
CA TRP A 157 -27.35 5.14 -2.26
C TRP A 157 -28.67 5.79 -2.70
N ARG A 158 -28.69 6.31 -3.93
CA ARG A 158 -29.71 7.25 -4.41
C ARG A 158 -30.97 6.58 -4.96
N VAL A 159 -31.15 5.26 -4.85
CA VAL A 159 -32.35 4.56 -5.34
C VAL A 159 -32.73 3.42 -4.40
N ASN A 160 -34.00 3.42 -3.96
CA ASN A 160 -34.58 2.36 -3.14
C ASN A 160 -34.37 0.98 -3.78
N LEU A 161 -33.94 0.01 -2.99
CA LEU A 161 -33.83 -1.39 -3.40
C LEU A 161 -35.14 -1.88 -4.06
N GLY A 162 -35.01 -2.55 -5.21
CA GLY A 162 -36.13 -3.07 -5.97
C GLY A 162 -37.01 -2.02 -6.67
N SER A 163 -36.70 -0.73 -6.61
CA SER A 163 -37.41 0.28 -7.39
C SER A 163 -36.99 0.24 -8.85
N TRP A 164 -37.89 0.63 -9.74
CA TRP A 164 -37.58 0.80 -11.16
C TRP A 164 -36.56 1.92 -11.34
N LEU A 165 -35.46 1.61 -12.02
CA LEU A 165 -34.44 2.56 -12.43
C LEU A 165 -34.90 3.31 -13.69
N PRO A 166 -34.50 4.58 -13.88
CA PRO A 166 -34.77 5.30 -15.12
C PRO A 166 -34.10 4.58 -16.30
N GLU A 167 -34.80 4.45 -17.43
CA GLU A 167 -34.32 3.70 -18.60
C GLU A 167 -33.09 4.37 -19.22
N GLU A 168 -33.07 5.71 -19.22
CA GLU A 168 -31.96 6.54 -19.63
C GLU A 168 -30.73 6.43 -18.72
N GLN A 169 -30.91 5.89 -17.50
CA GLN A 169 -29.85 5.70 -16.52
C GLN A 169 -29.39 4.24 -16.55
N GLY A 170 -28.38 3.94 -17.36
CA GLY A 170 -27.78 2.60 -17.45
C GLY A 170 -27.68 2.09 -18.88
N ASN A 171 -28.15 0.87 -19.13
CA ASN A 171 -28.04 0.17 -20.42
C ASN A 171 -29.22 0.41 -21.38
N GLY A 172 -30.10 1.38 -21.11
CA GLY A 172 -31.28 1.63 -21.94
C GLY A 172 -32.43 0.65 -21.72
N VAL A 173 -32.40 -0.15 -20.65
CA VAL A 173 -33.47 -1.09 -20.30
C VAL A 173 -34.04 -0.71 -18.94
N LYS A 174 -35.37 -0.64 -18.85
CA LYS A 174 -36.07 -0.39 -17.59
C LYS A 174 -36.01 -1.62 -16.68
N GLU A 175 -35.16 -1.57 -15.67
CA GLU A 175 -34.91 -2.67 -14.74
C GLU A 175 -35.13 -2.25 -13.27
N ARG A 176 -35.21 -3.23 -12.37
CA ARG A 176 -35.31 -2.99 -10.93
C ARG A 176 -33.91 -2.92 -10.30
N CYS A 177 -33.74 -1.98 -9.38
CA CYS A 177 -32.52 -1.76 -8.62
C CYS A 177 -32.11 -3.03 -7.85
N LEU A 178 -30.92 -3.54 -8.18
CA LEU A 178 -30.22 -4.68 -7.60
C LEU A 178 -31.00 -6.00 -7.64
N PHE A 179 -31.98 -6.14 -8.53
CA PHE A 179 -32.74 -7.39 -8.69
C PHE A 179 -31.91 -8.44 -9.45
N THR A 180 -31.94 -9.69 -8.99
CA THR A 180 -31.21 -10.78 -9.65
C THR A 180 -31.59 -10.88 -11.13
N GLY A 181 -30.57 -10.99 -12.00
CA GLY A 181 -30.73 -11.07 -13.45
C GLY A 181 -30.82 -9.73 -14.18
N THR A 182 -30.82 -8.60 -13.47
CA THR A 182 -30.75 -7.26 -14.08
C THR A 182 -29.30 -6.84 -14.35
N TRP A 183 -29.06 -6.00 -15.35
CA TRP A 183 -27.72 -5.52 -15.71
C TRP A 183 -27.07 -4.73 -14.58
N ASN A 184 -27.84 -3.91 -13.87
CA ASN A 184 -27.33 -3.13 -12.74
C ASN A 184 -26.88 -4.04 -11.56
N ALA A 185 -27.54 -5.19 -11.38
CA ALA A 185 -27.12 -6.23 -10.43
C ALA A 185 -26.08 -7.19 -11.01
N ASP A 186 -25.64 -7.00 -12.25
CA ASP A 186 -24.62 -7.84 -12.85
C ASP A 186 -23.22 -7.27 -12.62
N ILE A 187 -22.22 -8.12 -12.83
CA ILE A 187 -20.81 -7.76 -12.68
C ILE A 187 -20.48 -6.56 -13.58
N TYR A 188 -19.65 -5.66 -13.06
CA TYR A 188 -19.22 -4.46 -13.77
C TYR A 188 -18.63 -4.87 -15.12
N ASP A 189 -19.14 -4.30 -16.20
CA ASP A 189 -18.92 -4.85 -17.55
C ASP A 189 -17.43 -5.11 -17.90
N PRO A 190 -16.45 -4.23 -17.56
CA PRO A 190 -15.03 -4.51 -17.78
C PRO A 190 -14.46 -5.75 -17.08
N LEU A 191 -15.11 -6.23 -16.01
CA LEU A 191 -14.70 -7.44 -15.29
C LEU A 191 -15.34 -8.72 -15.85
N LYS A 192 -16.33 -8.61 -16.75
CA LYS A 192 -16.96 -9.79 -17.36
C LYS A 192 -16.00 -10.60 -18.22
N ASP A 193 -15.09 -9.92 -18.92
CA ASP A 193 -14.12 -10.56 -19.80
C ASP A 193 -13.16 -11.50 -19.06
N VAL A 194 -12.95 -11.25 -17.76
CA VAL A 194 -12.12 -12.13 -16.93
C VAL A 194 -12.91 -13.19 -16.20
N MET A 195 -14.24 -13.21 -16.23
CA MET A 195 -14.99 -14.31 -15.65
C MET A 195 -14.76 -15.61 -16.44
N ARG A 196 -14.67 -16.74 -15.73
CA ARG A 196 -14.54 -18.06 -16.37
C ARG A 196 -15.62 -19.02 -15.92
N GLU A 197 -15.90 -19.98 -16.79
CA GLU A 197 -16.65 -21.18 -16.41
C GLU A 197 -15.90 -21.90 -15.28
N GLY A 198 -16.52 -22.00 -14.11
CA GLY A 198 -15.90 -22.52 -12.88
C GLY A 198 -15.72 -21.49 -11.76
N ASP A 199 -15.77 -20.19 -12.05
CA ASP A 199 -15.84 -19.17 -11.00
C ASP A 199 -17.17 -19.34 -10.21
N LEU A 200 -17.11 -19.13 -8.89
CA LEU A 200 -18.29 -19.16 -8.03
C LEU A 200 -19.03 -17.83 -8.08
N ARG A 201 -20.36 -17.85 -8.00
CA ARG A 201 -21.20 -16.65 -7.88
C ARG A 201 -22.27 -16.87 -6.83
N PHE A 202 -22.37 -15.94 -5.90
CA PHE A 202 -23.41 -15.93 -4.88
C PHE A 202 -24.06 -14.56 -4.80
N ASP A 203 -25.38 -14.56 -4.73
CA ASP A 203 -26.17 -13.36 -4.47
C ASP A 203 -26.38 -13.19 -2.96
N LYS A 204 -26.39 -11.93 -2.49
CA LYS A 204 -26.71 -11.55 -1.12
C LYS A 204 -27.75 -10.43 -1.09
N ALA A 205 -28.58 -10.46 -0.05
CA ALA A 205 -29.57 -9.44 0.24
C ALA A 205 -29.24 -8.59 1.48
N ARG A 206 -28.01 -8.67 1.98
CA ARG A 206 -27.50 -7.90 3.13
C ARG A 206 -26.09 -7.39 2.83
N MET A 207 -25.55 -6.59 3.74
CA MET A 207 -24.17 -6.09 3.65
C MET A 207 -23.18 -7.25 3.57
N SER A 208 -23.23 -8.16 4.53
CA SER A 208 -22.39 -9.36 4.55
C SER A 208 -22.98 -10.48 3.69
N GLY A 209 -22.12 -11.27 3.04
CA GLY A 209 -22.50 -12.54 2.41
C GLY A 209 -22.54 -13.75 3.36
N LEU A 210 -22.19 -13.55 4.63
CA LEU A 210 -21.99 -14.61 5.64
C LEU A 210 -22.78 -14.39 6.93
N TRP A 211 -23.69 -13.42 6.96
CA TRP A 211 -24.48 -13.05 8.15
C TRP A 211 -25.40 -14.16 8.68
N SER A 212 -25.63 -15.21 7.89
CA SER A 212 -26.46 -16.35 8.27
C SER A 212 -25.86 -17.65 7.75
N PRO A 213 -25.90 -18.74 8.55
CA PRO A 213 -25.44 -20.04 8.11
C PRO A 213 -26.30 -20.64 6.99
N GLU A 214 -27.49 -20.08 6.75
CA GLU A 214 -28.41 -20.54 5.72
C GLU A 214 -28.06 -20.07 4.30
N LEU A 215 -27.16 -19.09 4.17
CA LEU A 215 -26.80 -18.50 2.89
C LEU A 215 -26.01 -19.49 2.01
N PRO A 216 -26.20 -19.44 0.68
CA PRO A 216 -25.50 -20.34 -0.24
C PRO A 216 -23.98 -20.32 -0.09
N MET A 217 -23.37 -19.13 -0.01
CA MET A 217 -21.92 -18.99 0.18
C MET A 217 -21.45 -19.62 1.49
N HIS A 218 -22.15 -19.37 2.60
CA HIS A 218 -21.78 -19.93 3.90
C HIS A 218 -21.87 -21.46 3.88
N LYS A 219 -22.96 -22.03 3.35
CA LYS A 219 -23.12 -23.49 3.20
C LYS A 219 -22.01 -24.09 2.35
N TRP A 220 -21.70 -23.46 1.22
CA TRP A 220 -20.63 -23.90 0.34
C TRP A 220 -19.27 -23.86 1.04
N LEU A 221 -18.95 -22.76 1.72
CA LEU A 221 -17.69 -22.63 2.47
C LEU A 221 -17.57 -23.70 3.55
N ARG A 222 -18.64 -24.00 4.29
CA ARG A 222 -18.66 -25.06 5.32
C ARG A 222 -18.50 -26.47 4.76
N GLN A 223 -18.92 -26.70 3.52
CA GLN A 223 -18.78 -28.00 2.83
C GLN A 223 -17.47 -28.11 2.05
N SER A 224 -16.85 -26.97 1.74
CA SER A 224 -15.54 -26.91 1.12
C SER A 224 -14.42 -27.04 2.15
N GLU A 225 -13.21 -27.29 1.66
CA GLU A 225 -12.00 -27.26 2.48
C GLU A 225 -11.36 -25.87 2.54
N LYS A 226 -12.11 -24.82 2.15
CA LYS A 226 -11.61 -23.44 2.15
C LYS A 226 -11.46 -22.91 3.57
N LYS A 227 -10.30 -22.32 3.84
CA LYS A 227 -9.88 -21.81 5.14
C LYS A 227 -9.46 -20.34 5.10
N THR A 228 -8.84 -19.91 4.01
CA THR A 228 -8.37 -18.53 3.85
C THR A 228 -9.20 -17.80 2.80
N LEU A 229 -9.75 -16.64 3.15
CA LEU A 229 -10.52 -15.78 2.26
C LEU A 229 -9.73 -14.51 1.97
N LEU A 230 -9.41 -14.29 0.69
CA LEU A 230 -8.85 -13.03 0.21
C LEU A 230 -9.99 -12.11 -0.21
N PHE A 231 -10.03 -10.88 0.28
CA PHE A 231 -11.11 -9.93 0.03
C PHE A 231 -10.65 -8.79 -0.87
N ALA A 232 -11.51 -8.49 -1.86
CA ALA A 232 -11.42 -7.34 -2.75
C ALA A 232 -12.83 -6.81 -3.05
N GLY A 233 -12.94 -5.61 -3.63
CA GLY A 233 -14.20 -5.03 -4.07
C GLY A 233 -14.71 -3.87 -3.19
N VAL A 234 -16.01 -3.61 -3.23
CA VAL A 234 -16.60 -2.37 -2.69
C VAL A 234 -17.85 -2.64 -1.82
N ASN A 235 -18.25 -1.74 -0.92
CA ASN A 235 -17.41 -0.70 -0.31
C ASN A 235 -16.59 -1.30 0.84
N THR A 236 -15.32 -0.89 0.97
CA THR A 236 -14.38 -1.41 2.00
C THR A 236 -15.00 -1.42 3.40
N ASP A 237 -15.60 -0.32 3.84
CA ASP A 237 -16.17 -0.13 5.18
C ASP A 237 -17.60 -0.65 5.36
N GLN A 238 -18.22 -1.22 4.31
CA GLN A 238 -19.61 -1.67 4.35
C GLN A 238 -19.70 -3.16 4.04
N CYS A 239 -20.04 -3.54 2.80
CA CYS A 239 -20.27 -4.92 2.42
C CYS A 239 -19.01 -5.78 2.57
N LEU A 240 -17.84 -5.23 2.22
CA LEU A 240 -16.58 -5.94 2.32
C LEU A 240 -16.21 -6.18 3.79
N LEU A 241 -16.07 -5.12 4.61
CA LEU A 241 -15.78 -5.27 6.03
C LEU A 241 -16.84 -6.09 6.76
N GLY A 242 -18.12 -5.94 6.42
CA GLY A 242 -19.20 -6.74 7.00
C GLY A 242 -19.02 -8.24 6.70
N THR A 243 -18.71 -8.60 5.46
CA THR A 243 -18.42 -9.99 5.08
C THR A 243 -17.16 -10.50 5.75
N ALA A 244 -16.09 -9.70 5.78
CA ALA A 244 -14.83 -10.05 6.45
C ALA A 244 -15.01 -10.22 7.97
N THR A 245 -15.86 -9.43 8.60
CA THR A 245 -16.16 -9.51 10.04
C THR A 245 -16.88 -10.80 10.37
N ASP A 246 -17.88 -11.18 9.57
CA ASP A 246 -18.55 -12.47 9.75
C ASP A 246 -17.60 -13.63 9.42
N ALA A 247 -16.77 -13.51 8.37
CA ALA A 247 -15.78 -14.53 8.02
C ALA A 247 -14.83 -14.81 9.19
N TYR A 248 -14.23 -13.75 9.75
CA TYR A 248 -13.39 -13.81 10.94
C TYR A 248 -14.12 -14.46 12.12
N SER A 249 -15.35 -14.01 12.42
CA SER A 249 -16.13 -14.52 13.56
C SER A 249 -16.50 -15.99 13.42
N TRP A 250 -16.68 -16.47 12.18
CA TRP A 250 -16.97 -17.86 11.86
C TRP A 250 -15.72 -18.75 11.75
N GLY A 251 -14.52 -18.18 11.85
CA GLY A 251 -13.23 -18.89 11.89
C GLY A 251 -12.54 -19.06 10.54
N TRP A 252 -12.88 -18.27 9.52
CA TRP A 252 -12.07 -18.19 8.29
C TRP A 252 -10.98 -17.14 8.43
N ASP A 253 -9.81 -17.42 7.87
CA ASP A 253 -8.71 -16.45 7.86
C ASP A 253 -9.05 -15.33 6.88
N VAL A 254 -8.75 -14.09 7.27
CA VAL A 254 -9.06 -12.89 6.49
C VAL A 254 -7.78 -12.27 5.96
N ILE A 255 -7.72 -12.07 4.64
CA ILE A 255 -6.67 -11.28 3.99
C ILE A 255 -7.34 -10.22 3.12
N LEU A 256 -7.05 -8.95 3.35
CA LEU A 256 -7.51 -7.84 2.52
C LEU A 256 -6.46 -7.48 1.46
N LEU A 257 -6.90 -7.31 0.22
CA LEU A 257 -6.13 -6.70 -0.87
C LEU A 257 -6.49 -5.20 -0.94
N GLY A 258 -5.74 -4.36 -0.24
CA GLY A 258 -6.12 -2.99 0.08
C GLY A 258 -6.32 -2.09 -1.14
N ASP A 259 -5.48 -2.22 -2.17
CA ASP A 259 -5.58 -1.49 -3.44
C ASP A 259 -6.59 -2.10 -4.44
N CYS A 260 -7.12 -3.28 -4.12
CA CYS A 260 -8.21 -3.93 -4.83
C CYS A 260 -9.57 -3.67 -4.15
N ALA A 261 -9.60 -2.85 -3.10
CA ALA A 261 -10.79 -2.46 -2.37
C ALA A 261 -10.93 -0.94 -2.34
N ALA A 262 -12.17 -0.45 -2.32
CA ALA A 262 -12.40 0.99 -2.26
C ALA A 262 -13.72 1.34 -1.56
N THR A 263 -13.81 2.57 -1.05
CA THR A 263 -15.06 3.12 -0.50
C THR A 263 -15.23 4.60 -0.85
N MET A 264 -16.50 5.01 -0.93
CA MET A 264 -16.90 6.41 -1.12
C MET A 264 -17.28 7.12 0.19
N THR A 265 -17.21 6.43 1.33
CA THR A 265 -17.59 7.01 2.64
C THR A 265 -16.70 8.20 3.03
N GLY A 266 -15.47 8.28 2.50
CA GLY A 266 -14.51 9.33 2.84
C GLY A 266 -14.04 9.22 4.30
N LEU A 267 -13.62 10.34 4.89
CA LEU A 267 -13.28 10.46 6.33
C LEU A 267 -12.24 9.46 6.86
N GLY A 268 -11.38 8.93 5.99
CA GLY A 268 -10.40 7.90 6.36
C GLY A 268 -11.01 6.52 6.62
N ALA A 269 -12.25 6.26 6.18
CA ALA A 269 -12.94 4.98 6.40
C ALA A 269 -12.13 3.77 5.94
N GLN A 270 -11.49 3.86 4.75
CA GLN A 270 -10.61 2.79 4.25
C GLN A 270 -9.45 2.52 5.20
N ALA A 271 -8.71 3.56 5.60
CA ALA A 271 -7.58 3.41 6.52
C ALA A 271 -7.98 2.78 7.87
N VAL A 272 -9.17 3.09 8.39
CA VAL A 272 -9.71 2.46 9.60
C VAL A 272 -10.02 0.98 9.37
N CYS A 273 -10.59 0.62 8.22
CA CYS A 273 -10.88 -0.78 7.88
C CYS A 273 -9.59 -1.57 7.73
N ASP A 274 -8.63 -1.03 6.98
CA ASP A 274 -7.31 -1.63 6.78
C ASP A 274 -6.67 -1.87 8.14
N TYR A 275 -6.62 -0.85 9.01
CA TYR A 275 -6.08 -0.97 10.36
C TYR A 275 -6.79 -2.03 11.22
N ASN A 276 -8.12 -2.09 11.19
CA ASN A 276 -8.87 -3.06 11.97
C ASN A 276 -8.61 -4.49 11.50
N ILE A 277 -8.59 -4.72 10.19
CA ILE A 277 -8.32 -6.03 9.61
C ILE A 277 -6.90 -6.46 9.96
N ALA A 278 -5.94 -5.58 9.66
CA ALA A 278 -4.51 -5.70 9.96
C ALA A 278 -4.16 -6.08 11.40
N THR A 279 -4.91 -5.52 12.35
CA THR A 279 -4.56 -5.60 13.78
C THR A 279 -5.33 -6.71 14.48
N ASN A 280 -6.59 -6.93 14.11
CA ASN A 280 -7.51 -7.74 14.90
C ASN A 280 -8.06 -8.96 14.16
N MET A 281 -8.10 -8.95 12.82
CA MET A 281 -8.87 -9.95 12.06
C MET A 281 -7.98 -10.84 11.17
N GLY A 282 -6.86 -10.33 10.70
CA GLY A 282 -5.98 -11.03 9.78
C GLY A 282 -4.92 -10.11 9.18
N PHE A 283 -4.79 -10.12 7.85
CA PHE A 283 -3.68 -9.46 7.15
C PHE A 283 -4.17 -8.49 6.08
N VAL A 284 -3.35 -7.48 5.77
CA VAL A 284 -3.59 -6.53 4.67
C VAL A 284 -2.35 -6.50 3.78
N THR A 285 -2.54 -6.63 2.48
CA THR A 285 -1.50 -6.55 1.44
C THR A 285 -2.03 -5.75 0.25
N ASP A 286 -1.23 -5.57 -0.80
CA ASP A 286 -1.60 -4.92 -2.05
C ASP A 286 -1.34 -5.84 -3.26
N SER A 287 -1.91 -5.49 -4.42
CA SER A 287 -1.84 -6.31 -5.63
C SER A 287 -0.42 -6.49 -6.15
N GLU A 288 0.46 -5.49 -6.00
CA GLU A 288 1.85 -5.55 -6.44
C GLU A 288 2.59 -6.59 -5.60
N THR A 289 2.50 -6.45 -4.29
CA THR A 289 3.13 -7.30 -3.28
C THR A 289 2.61 -8.74 -3.34
N PHE A 290 1.30 -8.94 -3.44
CA PHE A 290 0.69 -10.26 -3.60
C PHE A 290 1.08 -10.97 -4.90
N SER A 291 1.33 -10.20 -5.96
CA SER A 291 1.71 -10.73 -7.27
C SER A 291 3.20 -11.05 -7.40
N LEU A 292 4.03 -10.69 -6.41
CA LEU A 292 5.45 -11.00 -6.41
C LEU A 292 5.69 -12.52 -6.44
N GLN A 293 6.70 -12.94 -7.19
CA GLN A 293 7.20 -14.31 -7.12
C GLN A 293 8.06 -14.48 -5.86
N GLN A 294 8.23 -15.72 -5.37
CA GLN A 294 8.94 -16.02 -4.11
C GLN A 294 10.37 -15.42 -4.06
N ALA A 295 11.11 -15.44 -5.17
CA ALA A 295 12.41 -14.77 -5.28
C ALA A 295 12.30 -13.23 -5.21
N GLY A 296 11.20 -12.65 -5.70
CA GLY A 296 10.89 -11.22 -5.57
C GLY A 296 10.40 -10.83 -4.16
N ALA A 297 9.79 -11.76 -3.43
CA ALA A 297 9.34 -11.57 -2.05
C ALA A 297 10.52 -11.57 -1.06
N GLU A 298 11.53 -12.42 -1.26
CA GLU A 298 12.79 -12.37 -0.51
C GLU A 298 13.53 -11.03 -0.72
N LEU A 299 13.51 -10.50 -1.96
CA LEU A 299 14.03 -9.18 -2.28
C LEU A 299 13.17 -8.05 -1.69
N TYR A 300 11.84 -8.19 -1.65
CA TYR A 300 10.94 -7.25 -0.95
C TYR A 300 11.14 -7.29 0.57
N HIS A 301 11.54 -8.42 1.13
CA HIS A 301 11.84 -8.54 2.56
C HIS A 301 13.20 -8.02 2.94
N ALA A 302 14.20 -8.20 2.07
CA ALA A 302 15.45 -7.45 2.19
C ALA A 302 15.17 -5.93 2.21
N ARG A 303 14.14 -5.45 1.49
CA ARG A 303 13.66 -4.05 1.50
C ARG A 303 13.11 -3.60 2.84
N LEU A 304 12.27 -4.41 3.49
CA LEU A 304 11.59 -4.04 4.73
C LEU A 304 12.47 -4.29 5.96
N ASP A 305 13.31 -5.32 5.95
CA ASP A 305 14.40 -5.47 6.91
C ASP A 305 15.37 -4.29 6.87
N TRP A 306 15.58 -3.71 5.69
CA TRP A 306 16.35 -2.47 5.55
C TRP A 306 15.62 -1.26 6.15
N GLN A 307 14.28 -1.22 6.15
CA GLN A 307 13.48 -0.18 6.82
C GLN A 307 13.41 -0.35 8.35
N GLU A 308 13.40 -1.58 8.87
CA GLU A 308 13.39 -1.87 10.31
C GLU A 308 14.79 -1.85 10.93
N GLN A 309 15.85 -2.19 10.18
CA GLN A 309 17.24 -1.98 10.59
C GLN A 309 17.68 -0.54 10.32
N ARG A 310 17.00 0.40 10.97
CA ARG A 310 17.43 1.81 10.99
C ARG A 310 18.80 1.91 11.67
N PRO A 311 19.71 2.78 11.18
CA PRO A 311 20.62 3.47 12.07
C PRO A 311 19.75 4.17 13.14
N VAL A 312 19.91 3.77 14.38
CA VAL A 312 19.26 4.37 15.56
C VAL A 312 19.53 5.87 15.54
N PHE A 313 18.57 6.73 15.17
CA PHE A 313 18.48 8.11 15.65
C PHE A 313 17.05 8.68 15.61
N LEU A 314 16.79 9.51 16.63
CA LEU A 314 15.55 10.14 17.11
C LEU A 314 14.62 9.21 17.92
N ASP A 315 14.88 9.18 19.23
CA ASP A 315 14.17 8.43 20.30
C ASP A 315 12.75 8.94 20.61
N ASP A 316 12.13 9.74 19.73
CA ASP A 316 10.87 10.44 20.00
C ASP A 316 9.96 10.46 18.75
N GLU A 317 8.86 9.72 18.80
CA GLU A 317 7.91 9.60 17.68
C GLU A 317 7.25 10.93 17.30
N ASP A 318 6.95 11.79 18.28
CA ASP A 318 6.24 13.03 18.03
C ASP A 318 7.15 14.02 17.28
N LYS A 319 8.43 14.09 17.69
CA LYS A 319 9.44 14.88 16.95
C LYS A 319 9.64 14.38 15.53
N ARG A 320 9.59 13.06 15.31
CA ARG A 320 9.70 12.47 13.96
C ARG A 320 8.53 12.88 13.07
N LYS A 321 7.29 12.76 13.58
CA LYS A 321 6.08 13.18 12.86
C LYS A 321 6.10 14.68 12.56
N GLU A 322 6.58 15.50 13.49
CA GLU A 322 6.75 16.95 13.29
C GLU A 322 7.77 17.25 12.19
N GLN A 323 8.93 16.57 12.21
CA GLN A 323 9.96 16.73 11.19
C GLN A 323 9.49 16.27 9.81
N GLN A 324 8.78 15.14 9.71
CA GLN A 324 8.17 14.65 8.47
C GLN A 324 7.17 15.66 7.91
N LYS A 325 6.26 16.16 8.75
CA LYS A 325 5.30 17.20 8.37
C LYS A 325 5.99 18.45 7.85
N LYS A 326 7.07 18.87 8.51
CA LYS A 326 7.88 20.03 8.07
C LYS A 326 8.50 19.80 6.70
N ILE A 327 9.17 18.66 6.47
CA ILE A 327 9.77 18.34 5.17
C ILE A 327 8.70 18.33 4.07
N ILE A 328 7.59 17.62 4.29
CA ILE A 328 6.47 17.54 3.33
C ILE A 328 5.91 18.94 3.03
N HIS A 329 5.72 19.76 4.06
CA HIS A 329 5.21 21.12 3.92
C HIS A 329 6.14 22.00 3.07
N GLU A 330 7.44 22.04 3.39
CA GLU A 330 8.41 22.89 2.71
C GLU A 330 8.63 22.47 1.25
N LEU A 331 8.67 21.17 0.96
CA LEU A 331 8.79 20.65 -0.41
C LEU A 331 7.57 21.02 -1.25
N LYS A 332 6.37 20.99 -0.65
CA LYS A 332 5.13 21.40 -1.32
C LYS A 332 5.08 22.91 -1.56
N VAL A 333 5.45 23.72 -0.56
CA VAL A 333 5.50 25.20 -0.69
C VAL A 333 6.50 25.63 -1.77
N ALA A 334 7.64 24.94 -1.88
CA ALA A 334 8.63 25.18 -2.91
C ALA A 334 8.28 24.57 -4.27
N GLU A 335 7.12 23.92 -4.41
CA GLU A 335 6.66 23.21 -5.62
C GLU A 335 7.66 22.13 -6.09
N ILE A 336 8.46 21.57 -5.18
CA ILE A 336 9.37 20.46 -5.50
C ILE A 336 8.58 19.17 -5.68
N THR A 337 7.57 18.94 -4.83
CA THR A 337 6.52 17.96 -5.09
C THR A 337 5.32 18.69 -5.69
N PRO A 338 4.83 18.34 -6.89
CA PRO A 338 5.20 17.17 -7.69
C PRO A 338 6.30 17.41 -8.76
N THR A 339 6.89 18.60 -8.88
CA THR A 339 7.79 18.96 -10.01
C THR A 339 8.98 18.00 -10.23
N VAL A 340 9.62 17.54 -9.16
CA VAL A 340 10.88 16.76 -9.19
C VAL A 340 10.61 15.28 -8.91
N PHE A 341 9.69 15.02 -7.99
CA PHE A 341 9.20 13.69 -7.63
C PHE A 341 7.83 13.83 -6.95
N GLU A 342 7.08 12.73 -6.93
CA GLU A 342 5.80 12.65 -6.25
C GLU A 342 5.92 12.82 -4.74
N GLN A 343 4.81 13.18 -4.09
CA GLN A 343 4.77 13.26 -2.64
C GLN A 343 5.11 11.89 -2.02
N PHE A 344 5.98 11.89 -1.00
CA PHE A 344 6.39 10.70 -0.26
C PHE A 344 6.39 10.98 1.25
N VAL A 345 6.54 9.93 2.05
CA VAL A 345 6.74 10.05 3.51
C VAL A 345 8.23 9.99 3.81
N PRO A 346 8.87 11.09 4.25
CA PRO A 346 10.30 11.12 4.51
C PRO A 346 10.70 10.14 5.61
N GLN A 347 11.65 9.25 5.31
CA GLN A 347 12.21 8.30 6.26
C GLN A 347 13.46 8.86 6.96
N LEU A 348 14.10 9.85 6.33
CA LEU A 348 15.28 10.53 6.87
C LEU A 348 15.33 12.01 6.45
N ALA A 349 16.02 12.80 7.26
CA ALA A 349 16.40 14.17 6.91
C ALA A 349 17.82 14.17 6.35
N ILE A 350 17.99 14.65 5.12
CA ILE A 350 19.31 14.80 4.51
C ILE A 350 19.92 16.10 5.03
N GLU A 351 21.10 16.02 5.62
CA GLU A 351 21.89 17.21 5.96
C GLU A 351 23.09 17.26 5.02
N ALA A 352 23.22 18.40 4.34
CA ALA A 352 24.36 18.71 3.49
C ALA A 352 25.01 19.97 4.02
N SER A 353 26.32 19.92 4.25
CA SER A 353 27.09 21.05 4.76
C SER A 353 28.28 21.35 3.86
N TRP A 354 28.54 22.64 3.69
CA TRP A 354 29.75 23.19 3.11
C TRP A 354 30.56 23.86 4.21
N LYS A 355 31.78 24.28 3.89
CA LYS A 355 32.69 24.92 4.84
C LYS A 355 32.08 26.13 5.57
N HIS A 356 31.18 26.86 4.91
CA HIS A 356 30.65 28.13 5.39
C HIS A 356 29.11 28.17 5.50
N ASP A 357 28.39 27.17 5.02
CA ASP A 357 26.92 27.12 5.09
C ASP A 357 26.41 25.67 5.04
N SER A 358 25.10 25.47 5.18
CA SER A 358 24.43 24.17 5.15
C SER A 358 23.06 24.26 4.48
N ALA A 359 22.63 23.21 3.79
CA ALA A 359 21.29 23.13 3.24
C ALA A 359 20.27 22.96 4.38
N LYS A 360 19.41 23.96 4.53
CA LYS A 360 18.23 23.93 5.40
C LYS A 360 17.04 24.12 4.49
N LEU A 361 15.95 23.38 4.70
CA LEU A 361 14.75 23.45 3.86
C LEU A 361 14.40 24.91 3.48
N GLY A 362 14.62 25.26 2.21
CA GLY A 362 14.29 26.58 1.66
C GLY A 362 15.24 27.73 1.98
N ASN A 363 16.40 27.51 2.61
CA ASN A 363 17.40 28.58 2.79
C ASN A 363 18.04 28.96 1.45
N THR A 364 18.65 30.15 1.39
CA THR A 364 19.42 30.58 0.21
C THR A 364 20.91 30.51 0.56
N ILE A 365 21.70 29.87 -0.29
CA ILE A 365 23.16 29.73 -0.13
C ILE A 365 23.86 30.48 -1.26
N ASP A 366 24.95 31.18 -0.95
CA ASP A 366 25.74 31.89 -1.96
C ASP A 366 26.45 30.89 -2.88
N THR A 367 26.43 31.14 -4.19
CA THR A 367 27.11 30.29 -5.19
C THR A 367 28.61 30.13 -4.92
N SER A 368 29.24 31.05 -4.20
CA SER A 368 30.65 30.96 -3.79
C SER A 368 30.91 29.90 -2.72
N ASP A 369 29.92 29.57 -1.88
CA ASP A 369 30.03 28.59 -0.79
C ASP A 369 29.79 27.15 -1.28
N VAL A 370 29.07 26.98 -2.40
CA VAL A 370 28.72 25.67 -2.99
C VAL A 370 29.62 25.27 -4.16
N LYS A 371 30.81 25.89 -4.30
CA LYS A 371 31.79 25.57 -5.35
C LYS A 371 32.39 24.16 -5.27
N LYS A 372 32.31 23.54 -4.10
CA LYS A 372 32.76 22.16 -3.86
C LYS A 372 31.56 21.31 -3.42
N ALA A 373 31.64 20.01 -3.61
CA ALA A 373 30.61 19.10 -3.11
C ALA A 373 30.45 19.24 -1.58
N PRO A 374 29.21 19.17 -1.06
CA PRO A 374 28.96 19.17 0.38
C PRO A 374 29.44 17.87 1.03
N ASP A 375 29.67 17.92 2.34
CA ASP A 375 29.67 16.75 3.20
C ASP A 375 28.22 16.35 3.49
N ILE A 376 27.88 15.07 3.33
CA ILE A 376 26.54 14.53 3.59
C ILE A 376 26.60 13.60 4.81
N SER A 377 25.68 13.77 5.75
CA SER A 377 25.69 13.04 7.04
C SER A 377 25.13 11.61 7.03
N HIS A 378 24.91 10.99 5.86
CA HIS A 378 24.29 9.64 5.75
C HIS A 378 25.05 8.69 4.80
N PRO A 379 25.97 7.85 5.31
CA PRO A 379 26.96 7.13 4.51
C PRO A 379 26.46 5.82 3.86
N GLN A 380 25.16 5.61 3.64
CA GLN A 380 24.63 4.33 3.11
C GLN A 380 23.55 4.50 2.03
N LEU A 381 23.51 5.63 1.33
CA LEU A 381 22.44 5.95 0.38
C LEU A 381 22.97 6.35 -1.00
N ILE A 382 22.10 6.33 -2.00
CA ILE A 382 22.38 7.02 -3.27
C ILE A 382 21.90 8.45 -3.10
N VAL A 383 22.76 9.43 -3.37
CA VAL A 383 22.40 10.85 -3.21
C VAL A 383 22.53 11.56 -4.54
N ALA A 384 21.48 12.28 -4.91
CA ALA A 384 21.43 13.11 -6.09
C ALA A 384 21.28 14.58 -5.72
N LEU A 385 21.90 15.47 -6.51
CA LEU A 385 21.62 16.91 -6.54
C LEU A 385 21.05 17.26 -7.92
N THR A 386 19.85 17.84 -7.96
CA THR A 386 19.14 18.17 -9.21
C THR A 386 18.65 19.63 -9.22
N ASP A 387 18.64 20.27 -10.39
CA ASP A 387 18.10 21.62 -10.62
C ASP A 387 16.89 21.55 -11.56
N PRO A 388 15.65 21.73 -11.06
CA PRO A 388 14.44 21.71 -11.87
C PRO A 388 14.14 23.06 -12.54
N ASP A 389 14.95 24.09 -12.29
CA ASP A 389 14.72 25.46 -12.76
C ASP A 389 15.67 25.85 -13.90
N ALA A 390 16.54 24.96 -14.39
CA ALA A 390 17.47 25.32 -15.46
C ALA A 390 16.77 25.49 -16.84
N PRO A 391 17.11 26.51 -17.66
CA PRO A 391 17.98 27.65 -17.36
C PRO A 391 17.35 28.75 -16.51
N SER A 392 16.02 28.85 -16.45
CA SER A 392 15.29 29.71 -15.51
C SER A 392 13.98 29.04 -15.09
N ARG A 393 13.48 29.39 -13.90
CA ARG A 393 12.21 28.83 -13.40
C ARG A 393 11.02 29.14 -14.32
N ASP A 394 11.06 30.28 -15.01
CA ASP A 394 9.99 30.71 -15.93
C ASP A 394 10.05 30.00 -17.30
N ASP A 395 11.23 29.53 -17.73
CA ASP A 395 11.43 28.74 -18.95
C ASP A 395 12.42 27.60 -18.68
N PRO A 396 12.01 26.55 -17.93
CA PRO A 396 12.91 25.51 -17.43
C PRO A 396 13.19 24.44 -18.49
N LYS A 397 13.52 24.85 -19.72
CA LYS A 397 13.75 23.95 -20.87
C LYS A 397 14.98 23.03 -20.77
N TRP A 398 15.83 23.18 -19.75
CA TRP A 398 16.94 22.26 -19.46
C TRP A 398 16.65 21.38 -18.25
N SER A 399 15.48 21.54 -17.65
CA SER A 399 15.04 20.80 -16.48
C SER A 399 14.74 19.33 -16.80
N GLU A 400 15.09 18.38 -15.95
CA GLU A 400 15.94 18.56 -14.77
C GLU A 400 17.43 18.50 -15.14
N MET A 401 18.28 19.30 -14.47
CA MET A 401 19.73 19.17 -14.60
C MET A 401 20.35 18.33 -13.47
N CYS A 402 21.03 17.24 -13.81
CA CYS A 402 21.81 16.44 -12.87
C CYS A 402 23.11 17.15 -12.48
N HIS A 403 23.15 17.69 -11.26
CA HIS A 403 24.32 18.38 -10.71
C HIS A 403 25.29 17.41 -10.05
N TRP A 404 24.80 16.37 -9.38
CA TRP A 404 25.65 15.41 -8.68
C TRP A 404 24.91 14.09 -8.47
N LEU A 405 25.63 12.97 -8.54
CA LEU A 405 25.08 11.66 -8.23
C LEU A 405 26.18 10.78 -7.64
N ILE A 406 25.98 10.34 -6.40
CA ILE A 406 26.93 9.50 -5.66
C ILE A 406 26.27 8.26 -5.09
N THR A 407 27.09 7.26 -4.81
CA THR A 407 26.75 6.10 -4.00
C THR A 407 27.82 5.89 -2.93
N TYR A 408 27.43 5.44 -1.74
CA TYR A 408 28.38 5.05 -0.70
C TYR A 408 28.63 3.53 -0.80
N GLY A 409 29.89 3.13 -0.99
CA GLY A 409 30.26 1.72 -1.12
C GLY A 409 30.32 0.96 0.23
N PRO A 410 30.22 -0.38 0.22
CA PRO A 410 30.27 -1.23 1.43
C PRO A 410 31.61 -1.18 2.19
N SER A 411 32.65 -0.57 1.61
CA SER A 411 33.97 -0.37 2.23
C SER A 411 33.99 0.69 3.34
N SER A 412 32.88 1.39 3.58
CA SER A 412 32.79 2.50 4.52
C SER A 412 32.15 2.11 5.87
N THR A 413 32.57 0.99 6.45
CA THR A 413 32.32 0.73 7.87
C THR A 413 33.15 1.69 8.73
N PRO A 414 32.56 2.47 9.67
CA PRO A 414 33.34 3.12 10.71
C PRO A 414 34.03 2.03 11.52
N ALA A 415 35.37 1.97 11.47
CA ALA A 415 36.13 1.15 12.39
C ALA A 415 35.83 1.60 13.82
N PHE A 416 35.14 0.78 14.61
CA PHE A 416 35.18 0.93 16.06
C PHE A 416 36.66 0.85 16.49
N PRO A 417 37.20 1.81 17.26
CA PRO A 417 38.60 1.79 17.62
C PRO A 417 38.86 0.62 18.55
N SER A 418 39.39 -0.46 18.00
CA SER A 418 40.10 -1.47 18.79
C SER A 418 41.52 -0.95 18.99
N SER A 419 41.91 -0.84 20.25
CA SER A 419 43.24 -0.44 20.67
C SER A 419 44.28 -1.44 20.16
N SER A 420 45.06 -1.07 19.14
CA SER A 420 46.44 -1.54 19.02
C SER A 420 47.24 -0.67 18.05
N SER A 421 48.49 -0.46 18.44
CA SER A 421 49.49 0.44 17.91
C SER A 421 49.98 0.09 16.49
N GLY A 422 50.13 1.13 15.67
CA GLY A 422 51.25 1.30 14.74
C GLY A 422 51.14 0.66 13.35
N SER A 423 50.72 1.44 12.35
CA SER A 423 51.46 1.62 11.09
C SER A 423 50.76 2.68 10.21
N SER A 424 51.52 3.65 9.75
CA SER A 424 51.10 4.71 8.83
C SER A 424 50.91 4.12 7.42
N SER A 425 49.67 4.06 6.95
CA SER A 425 49.32 3.83 5.55
C SER A 425 48.26 4.86 5.17
N LEU A 426 48.54 5.65 4.12
CA LEU A 426 47.67 6.71 3.62
C LEU A 426 46.24 6.19 3.38
N MET A 427 45.27 6.81 4.04
CA MET A 427 43.83 6.57 3.86
C MET A 427 43.33 7.30 2.59
N PRO A 428 42.50 6.68 1.73
CA PRO A 428 41.78 7.41 0.68
C PRO A 428 40.73 8.34 1.33
N SER A 429 40.71 9.62 0.94
CA SER A 429 39.94 10.69 1.60
C SER A 429 38.49 10.85 1.11
N LYS A 430 37.87 9.84 0.49
CA LYS A 430 36.46 9.90 0.06
C LYS A 430 35.77 8.57 0.40
N SER A 431 34.67 8.66 1.13
CA SER A 431 33.85 7.50 1.55
C SER A 431 32.73 7.14 0.55
N TYR A 432 32.70 7.80 -0.61
CA TYR A 432 31.68 7.62 -1.66
C TYR A 432 32.33 7.55 -3.05
N ASP A 433 31.59 6.93 -3.98
CA ASP A 433 31.91 6.87 -5.41
C ASP A 433 31.01 7.83 -6.20
N ASP A 434 31.62 8.63 -7.08
CA ASP A 434 30.92 9.52 -8.01
C ASP A 434 30.39 8.70 -9.21
N ILE A 435 29.06 8.54 -9.30
CA ILE A 435 28.41 8.02 -10.51
C ILE A 435 28.37 9.13 -11.56
N TYR A 436 28.04 10.35 -11.12
CA TYR A 436 28.12 11.56 -11.93
C TYR A 436 28.74 12.70 -11.10
N GLU A 437 29.87 13.21 -11.56
CA GLU A 437 30.71 14.17 -10.82
C GLU A 437 29.94 15.44 -10.44
N TYR A 438 30.34 16.05 -9.32
CA TYR A 438 29.75 17.29 -8.81
C TYR A 438 29.93 18.45 -9.80
N TYR A 439 28.82 19.06 -10.20
CA TYR A 439 28.77 20.31 -10.93
C TYR A 439 28.16 21.38 -10.02
N PRO A 440 28.91 22.44 -9.68
CA PRO A 440 28.45 23.44 -8.73
C PRO A 440 27.14 24.12 -9.15
N PRO A 441 26.23 24.38 -8.20
CA PRO A 441 25.12 25.31 -8.38
C PRO A 441 25.61 26.66 -8.91
N GLY A 442 24.98 27.13 -9.99
CA GLY A 442 25.39 28.35 -10.67
C GLY A 442 24.32 28.85 -11.61
N PRO A 443 23.20 29.38 -11.09
CA PRO A 443 22.13 29.94 -11.91
C PRO A 443 22.66 30.97 -12.90
N PRO A 444 22.14 31.05 -14.14
CA PRO A 444 22.50 32.11 -15.06
C PRO A 444 22.19 33.52 -14.48
N PRO A 445 22.87 34.58 -14.93
CA PRO A 445 22.51 35.94 -14.53
C PRO A 445 21.07 36.27 -14.91
N LYS A 446 20.36 37.04 -14.08
CA LYS A 446 18.98 37.51 -14.34
C LYS A 446 17.89 36.44 -14.42
N THR A 447 18.11 35.23 -13.88
CA THR A 447 17.11 34.14 -13.87
C THR A 447 16.44 33.93 -12.51
N GLY A 448 16.67 34.84 -11.56
CA GLY A 448 16.19 34.69 -10.18
C GLY A 448 16.85 33.55 -9.40
N LYS A 449 16.14 33.04 -8.38
CA LYS A 449 16.58 31.92 -7.55
C LYS A 449 16.25 30.60 -8.24
N HIS A 450 17.20 29.67 -8.25
CA HIS A 450 16.96 28.28 -8.65
C HIS A 450 16.90 27.39 -7.41
N ARG A 451 16.06 26.37 -7.45
CA ARG A 451 15.98 25.29 -6.48
C ARG A 451 17.09 24.27 -6.78
N TYR A 452 17.87 23.93 -5.77
CA TYR A 452 18.81 22.82 -5.83
C TYR A 452 18.33 21.77 -4.83
N VAL A 453 17.88 20.63 -5.37
CA VAL A 453 17.19 19.59 -4.60
C VAL A 453 18.13 18.41 -4.38
N LEU A 454 18.41 18.15 -3.10
CA LEU A 454 19.09 16.96 -2.63
C LEU A 454 18.07 15.85 -2.44
N VAL A 455 18.30 14.71 -3.09
CA VAL A 455 17.41 13.54 -3.05
C VAL A 455 18.20 12.35 -2.54
N ALA A 456 17.70 11.74 -1.47
CA ALA A 456 18.21 10.47 -0.97
C ALA A 456 17.36 9.35 -1.56
N LEU A 457 18.03 8.46 -2.25
CA LEU A 457 17.47 7.32 -2.93
C LEU A 457 17.94 6.05 -2.23
N ALA A 458 17.00 5.13 -2.07
CA ALA A 458 17.27 3.78 -1.60
C ALA A 458 16.76 2.78 -2.64
N PRO A 459 17.36 1.58 -2.73
CA PRO A 459 16.84 0.53 -3.57
C PRO A 459 15.38 0.22 -3.19
N ARG A 460 14.51 0.12 -4.19
CA ARG A 460 13.11 -0.28 -4.04
C ARG A 460 12.99 -1.73 -3.56
N ASN A 461 14.05 -2.53 -3.65
CA ASN A 461 14.13 -3.84 -3.01
C ASN A 461 14.99 -3.81 -1.72
N GLY A 462 15.41 -2.63 -1.27
CA GLY A 462 16.37 -2.38 -0.17
C GLY A 462 17.54 -3.35 -0.08
N THR A 463 18.01 -3.83 -1.24
CA THR A 463 19.24 -4.60 -1.30
C THR A 463 20.39 -3.79 -0.72
N ARG A 464 21.29 -4.47 -0.01
CA ARG A 464 22.59 -3.90 0.40
C ARG A 464 23.72 -4.35 -0.53
N GLU A 465 23.40 -5.16 -1.55
CA GLU A 465 24.36 -5.52 -2.57
C GLU A 465 24.71 -4.31 -3.43
N PRO A 466 25.95 -4.25 -3.96
CA PRO A 466 26.32 -3.23 -4.92
C PRO A 466 25.33 -3.18 -6.08
N LEU A 467 24.73 -2.01 -6.31
CA LEU A 467 23.86 -1.80 -7.46
C LEU A 467 24.68 -1.42 -8.68
N ASP A 468 24.36 -2.05 -9.82
CA ASP A 468 24.85 -1.61 -11.14
C ASP A 468 24.00 -0.43 -11.62
N LEU A 469 24.37 0.76 -11.16
CA LEU A 469 23.61 1.99 -11.41
C LEU A 469 23.97 2.58 -12.78
N GLU A 470 22.97 2.86 -13.60
CA GLU A 470 23.15 3.51 -14.90
C GLU A 470 23.64 4.94 -14.71
N LYS A 471 24.82 5.27 -15.24
CA LYS A 471 25.28 6.65 -15.31
C LYS A 471 24.42 7.41 -16.34
N PRO A 472 23.79 8.55 -15.97
CA PRO A 472 23.11 9.43 -16.93
C PRO A 472 23.96 9.70 -18.20
N ARG A 473 23.32 9.80 -19.38
CA ARG A 473 24.04 10.09 -20.63
C ARG A 473 24.53 11.54 -20.72
N ASP A 474 23.78 12.45 -20.10
CA ASP A 474 24.06 13.89 -20.03
C ASP A 474 23.48 14.46 -18.73
N ARG A 475 23.92 15.66 -18.32
CA ARG A 475 23.35 16.38 -17.17
C ARG A 475 21.96 16.90 -17.48
N ARG A 476 21.76 17.43 -18.69
CA ARG A 476 20.47 17.99 -19.10
C ARG A 476 19.45 16.86 -19.26
N HIS A 477 18.26 17.04 -18.70
CA HIS A 477 17.19 16.04 -18.67
C HIS A 477 17.63 14.69 -18.11
N TRP A 478 18.70 14.67 -17.28
CA TRP A 478 19.34 13.42 -16.84
C TRP A 478 19.73 12.47 -17.99
N GLY A 479 19.94 13.01 -19.21
CA GLY A 479 20.30 12.26 -20.41
C GLY A 479 19.12 11.55 -21.09
N PHE A 480 17.88 11.81 -20.69
CA PHE A 480 16.68 11.32 -21.37
C PHE A 480 16.33 12.17 -22.60
N ASP A 481 15.56 11.58 -23.52
CA ASP A 481 15.03 12.28 -24.68
C ASP A 481 13.89 13.20 -24.21
N TYR A 482 13.91 14.47 -24.63
CA TYR A 482 12.98 15.50 -24.16
C TYR A 482 11.89 15.75 -25.22
N GLU A 483 10.67 15.30 -24.95
CA GLU A 483 9.50 15.47 -25.82
C GLU A 483 8.49 16.50 -25.29
N GLY A 484 8.84 17.23 -24.22
CA GLY A 484 8.00 18.24 -23.57
C GLY A 484 7.58 17.87 -22.14
N ASP A 485 7.74 16.61 -21.75
CA ASP A 485 7.52 16.15 -20.37
C ASP A 485 8.77 16.33 -19.51
N ARG A 486 8.60 16.71 -18.24
CA ARG A 486 9.71 16.85 -17.29
C ARG A 486 10.21 15.46 -16.89
N VAL A 487 11.46 15.19 -17.24
CA VAL A 487 12.20 13.95 -16.92
C VAL A 487 13.46 14.29 -16.14
N GLY A 488 13.82 13.42 -15.19
CA GLY A 488 14.88 13.72 -14.26
C GLY A 488 15.14 12.64 -13.22
N VAL A 489 15.37 13.05 -11.97
CA VAL A 489 15.77 12.13 -10.89
C VAL A 489 14.71 11.06 -10.62
N SER A 490 13.42 11.37 -10.76
CA SER A 490 12.33 10.42 -10.53
C SER A 490 12.32 9.28 -11.56
N GLU A 491 12.45 9.60 -12.85
CA GLU A 491 12.51 8.60 -13.93
C GLU A 491 13.80 7.78 -13.85
N TRP A 492 14.93 8.43 -13.56
CA TRP A 492 16.21 7.74 -13.35
C TRP A 492 16.15 6.77 -12.16
N ALA A 493 15.58 7.20 -11.04
CA ALA A 493 15.37 6.36 -9.87
C ALA A 493 14.48 5.16 -10.22
N LYS A 494 13.39 5.37 -10.95
CA LYS A 494 12.48 4.29 -11.39
C LYS A 494 13.19 3.24 -12.24
N ARG A 495 14.00 3.65 -13.23
CA ARG A 495 14.77 2.72 -14.10
C ARG A 495 15.82 1.92 -13.35
N ASN A 496 16.41 2.51 -12.32
CA ASN A 496 17.39 1.86 -11.45
C ASN A 496 16.75 1.12 -10.25
N GLY A 497 15.42 0.97 -10.24
CA GLY A 497 14.70 0.29 -9.18
C GLY A 497 14.90 0.95 -7.82
N LEU A 498 14.90 2.27 -7.74
CA LEU A 498 15.09 3.08 -6.52
C LEU A 498 13.79 3.79 -6.11
N VAL A 499 13.75 4.30 -4.88
CA VAL A 499 12.68 5.14 -4.32
C VAL A 499 13.27 6.31 -3.53
N VAL A 500 12.54 7.42 -3.48
CA VAL A 500 12.89 8.58 -2.67
C VAL A 500 12.59 8.29 -1.20
N VAL A 501 13.61 8.37 -0.34
CA VAL A 501 13.50 8.12 1.11
C VAL A 501 13.77 9.36 1.95
N GLY A 502 14.36 10.40 1.35
CA GLY A 502 14.57 11.69 1.99
C GLY A 502 14.80 12.77 0.94
N ALA A 503 14.55 14.01 1.31
CA ALA A 503 14.88 15.16 0.48
C ALA A 503 15.19 16.39 1.35
N ASN A 504 16.04 17.26 0.81
CA ASN A 504 16.30 18.60 1.32
C ASN A 504 16.55 19.50 0.11
N PHE A 505 16.45 20.82 0.28
CA PHE A 505 16.72 21.74 -0.80
C PHE A 505 17.13 23.11 -0.28
N PHE A 506 17.85 23.82 -1.13
CA PHE A 506 18.21 25.21 -0.92
C PHE A 506 18.03 25.97 -2.23
N TYR A 507 18.00 27.30 -2.13
CA TYR A 507 18.05 28.18 -3.28
C TYR A 507 19.47 28.67 -3.50
N ALA A 508 19.90 28.79 -4.74
CA ALA A 508 21.06 29.61 -5.09
C ALA A 508 20.64 30.69 -6.07
N ILE A 509 21.39 31.79 -6.09
CA ILE A 509 21.16 32.93 -6.97
C ILE A 509 22.49 33.44 -7.49
N ASN A 510 22.51 33.87 -8.76
CA ASN A 510 23.69 34.52 -9.30
C ASN A 510 23.92 35.87 -8.61
N GLY A 511 25.16 36.19 -8.21
CA GLY A 511 25.50 37.48 -7.61
C GLY A 511 25.30 38.69 -8.55
N LYS A 512 25.16 38.46 -9.86
CA LYS A 512 24.82 39.46 -10.88
C LYS A 512 23.33 39.38 -11.26
N GLN A 513 22.44 39.53 -10.28
CA GLN A 513 21.03 39.76 -10.58
C GLN A 513 20.78 41.14 -11.18
#